data_AF-A0A537JXQ8-F1
#
_entry.id   AF-A0A537JXQ8-F1
#
_cell.length_a   1.000
_cell.length_b   1.000
_cell.length_c   1.000
_cell.angle_alpha   90.00
_cell.angle_beta   90.00
_cell.angle_gamma   90.00
#
_symmetry.space_group_name_H-M   'P 1'
#
loop_
_entity.id
_entity.type
_entity.pdbx_description
1 polymer ?
#
loop_
_entity_poly.entity_id
_entity_poly.type
_entity_poly.pdbx_seq_one_letter_code
_entity_poly.pdbx_strand_id
1 'polypeptide(L)'
;MTLQSGATEVIPAILVVAMQVVGLGRSFDEEKWNTVPYRGSWTPAQLVRHLLKSVSSIGPLIETPAAPAERDPHERILSLKQNFLDITKRMQSPEFIVPEKMYYDKELLIREFETALAPLTKLKTV
;
A
#
# COMPACT_ATOMS: atom_id res chain seq x y z
N MET A 1 -13.90 -8.69 -23.67
CA MET A 1 -13.03 -8.89 -22.50
C MET A 1 -13.70 -8.22 -21.33
N THR A 2 -14.52 -8.97 -20.61
CA THR A 2 -15.27 -8.48 -19.46
C THR A 2 -14.25 -8.21 -18.36
N LEU A 3 -14.07 -6.95 -17.95
CA LEU A 3 -13.39 -6.61 -16.70
C LEU A 3 -14.25 -7.15 -15.56
N GLN A 4 -14.10 -8.43 -15.24
CA GLN A 4 -14.60 -9.05 -14.01
C GLN A 4 -13.67 -8.76 -12.81
N SER A 5 -12.83 -7.72 -12.87
CA SER A 5 -12.02 -7.31 -11.72
C SER A 5 -12.89 -6.56 -10.70
N GLY A 6 -13.85 -7.26 -10.10
CA GLY A 6 -14.66 -6.78 -9.00
C GLY A 6 -13.86 -6.71 -7.70
N ALA A 7 -14.51 -6.21 -6.65
CA ALA A 7 -13.99 -6.23 -5.28
C ALA A 7 -13.50 -7.65 -4.85
N THR A 8 -14.13 -8.69 -5.39
CA THR A 8 -13.83 -10.11 -5.18
C THR A 8 -12.46 -10.57 -5.68
N GLU A 9 -11.82 -9.87 -6.62
CA GLU A 9 -10.46 -10.20 -7.10
C GLU A 9 -9.41 -9.25 -6.54
N VAL A 10 -9.71 -7.95 -6.53
CA VAL A 10 -8.75 -6.90 -6.16
C VAL A 10 -8.44 -6.92 -4.66
N ILE A 11 -9.45 -7.06 -3.81
CA ILE A 11 -9.24 -7.06 -2.35
C ILE A 11 -8.38 -8.26 -1.93
N PRO A 12 -8.65 -9.51 -2.37
CA PRO A 12 -7.76 -10.62 -2.08
C PRO A 12 -6.33 -10.40 -2.57
N ALA A 13 -6.14 -9.86 -3.78
CA ALA A 13 -4.81 -9.57 -4.30
C ALA A 13 -4.04 -8.59 -3.42
N ILE A 14 -4.69 -7.50 -2.98
CA ILE A 14 -4.10 -6.53 -2.04
C ILE A 14 -3.71 -7.22 -0.73
N LEU A 15 -4.58 -8.04 -0.17
CA LEU A 15 -4.31 -8.74 1.10
C LEU A 15 -3.19 -9.76 0.97
N VAL A 16 -3.07 -10.47 -0.16
CA VAL A 16 -1.95 -11.38 -0.43
C VAL A 16 -0.63 -10.62 -0.43
N VAL A 17 -0.56 -9.49 -1.13
CA VAL A 17 0.66 -8.67 -1.16
C VAL A 17 0.97 -8.10 0.22
N ALA A 18 -0.05 -7.66 0.97
CA ALA A 18 0.14 -7.21 2.35
C ALA A 18 0.72 -8.30 3.26
N MET A 19 0.23 -9.53 3.16
CA MET A 19 0.79 -10.67 3.91
C MET A 19 2.24 -10.95 3.52
N GLN A 20 2.60 -10.79 2.24
CA GLN A 20 3.99 -10.92 1.79
C GLN A 20 4.88 -9.83 2.38
N VAL A 21 4.41 -8.58 2.47
CA VAL A 21 5.14 -7.47 3.13
C VAL A 21 5.36 -7.76 4.61
N VAL A 22 4.33 -8.26 5.31
CA VAL A 22 4.44 -8.67 6.72
C VAL A 22 5.43 -9.82 6.88
N GLY A 23 5.35 -10.85 6.03
CA GLY A 23 6.28 -11.98 6.03
C GLY A 23 7.72 -11.54 5.79
N LEU A 24 7.94 -10.63 4.85
CA LEU A 24 9.24 -10.01 4.60
C LEU A 24 9.74 -9.27 5.85
N GLY A 25 8.91 -8.42 6.46
CA GLY A 25 9.27 -7.69 7.69
C GLY A 25 9.66 -8.61 8.84
N ARG A 26 8.89 -9.68 9.07
CA ARG A 26 9.16 -10.68 10.12
C ARG A 26 10.43 -11.51 9.88
N SER A 27 10.90 -11.60 8.64
CA SER A 27 12.13 -12.35 8.31
C SER A 27 13.42 -11.62 8.69
N PHE A 28 13.36 -10.32 8.96
CA PHE A 28 14.51 -9.55 9.43
C PHE A 28 14.71 -9.70 10.94
N ASP A 29 15.98 -9.84 11.35
CA ASP A 29 16.40 -9.61 12.73
C ASP A 29 16.35 -8.10 13.06
N GLU A 30 16.43 -7.77 14.36
CA GLU A 30 16.35 -6.37 14.83
C GLU A 30 17.49 -5.50 14.29
N GLU A 31 18.68 -6.10 14.10
CA GLU A 31 19.86 -5.41 13.58
C GLU A 31 19.64 -4.97 12.13
N LYS A 32 19.15 -5.85 11.25
CA LYS A 32 18.92 -5.55 9.84
C LYS A 32 17.72 -4.66 9.60
N TRP A 33 16.72 -4.69 10.49
CA TRP A 33 15.46 -3.96 10.33
C TRP A 33 15.67 -2.45 10.09
N ASN A 34 16.58 -1.84 10.84
CA ASN A 34 16.92 -0.41 10.74
C ASN A 34 18.26 -0.15 10.02
N THR A 35 18.83 -1.16 9.35
CA THR A 35 20.12 -1.01 8.65
C THR A 35 19.89 -0.73 7.17
N VAL A 36 20.65 0.23 6.62
CA VAL A 36 20.60 0.58 5.19
C VAL A 36 21.36 -0.49 4.39
N PRO A 37 20.70 -1.22 3.47
CA PRO A 37 21.34 -2.34 2.77
C PRO A 37 22.38 -1.91 1.74
N TYR A 38 22.20 -0.75 1.09
CA TYR A 38 23.15 -0.17 0.15
C TYR A 38 22.96 1.34 0.03
N ARG A 39 24.00 2.04 -0.45
CA ARG A 39 24.00 3.50 -0.58
C ARG A 39 22.80 3.99 -1.39
N GLY A 40 22.07 4.97 -0.83
CA GLY A 40 20.91 5.60 -1.49
C GLY A 40 19.59 4.85 -1.33
N SER A 41 19.57 3.73 -0.61
CA SER A 41 18.34 2.98 -0.31
C SER A 41 17.68 3.39 1.01
N TRP A 42 16.45 2.92 1.20
CA TRP A 42 15.77 2.91 2.49
C TRP A 42 16.10 1.65 3.28
N THR A 43 16.01 1.73 4.60
CA THR A 43 16.01 0.54 5.47
C THR A 43 14.73 -0.28 5.23
N PRO A 44 14.71 -1.58 5.60
CA PRO A 44 13.47 -2.36 5.61
C PRO A 44 12.34 -1.69 6.40
N ALA A 45 12.67 -1.12 7.57
CA ALA A 45 11.72 -0.35 8.37
C ALA A 45 11.13 0.84 7.61
N GLN A 46 11.96 1.62 6.94
CA GLN A 46 11.52 2.77 6.16
C GLN A 46 10.63 2.36 4.98
N LEU A 47 10.92 1.23 4.33
CA LEU A 47 10.04 0.68 3.29
C LEU A 47 8.66 0.34 3.85
N VAL A 48 8.58 -0.38 4.97
CA VAL A 48 7.28 -0.72 5.59
C VAL A 48 6.56 0.54 6.08
N ARG A 49 7.28 1.53 6.63
CA ARG A 49 6.71 2.83 7.01
C ARG A 49 6.11 3.58 5.82
N HIS A 50 6.80 3.58 4.67
CA HIS A 50 6.30 4.19 3.44
C HIS A 50 5.00 3.54 2.97
N LEU A 51 4.95 2.21 2.99
CA LEU A 51 3.75 1.45 2.64
C LEU A 51 2.61 1.74 3.64
N LEU A 52 2.89 1.75 4.94
CA LEU A 52 1.93 2.13 5.99
C LEU A 52 1.33 3.52 5.73
N LYS A 53 2.15 4.54 5.46
CA LYS A 53 1.68 5.89 5.13
C LYS A 53 0.80 5.92 3.87
N SER A 54 1.05 5.03 2.92
CA SER A 54 0.27 4.94 1.69
C SER A 54 -1.11 4.30 1.91
N VAL A 55 -1.23 3.41 2.90
CA VAL A 55 -2.47 2.65 3.17
C VAL A 55 -3.23 3.13 4.41
N SER A 56 -2.65 3.99 5.24
CA SER A 56 -3.26 4.44 6.51
C SER A 56 -4.61 5.14 6.34
N SER A 57 -4.83 5.77 5.18
CA SER A 57 -6.09 6.46 4.88
C SER A 57 -7.18 5.54 4.33
N ILE A 58 -6.89 4.26 4.05
CA ILE A 58 -7.87 3.32 3.49
C ILE A 58 -9.06 3.13 4.44
N GLY A 59 -8.81 2.92 5.73
CA GLY A 59 -9.88 2.74 6.73
C GLY A 59 -10.88 3.90 6.74
N PRO A 60 -10.42 5.14 7.00
CA PRO A 60 -11.29 6.32 6.97
C PRO A 60 -12.02 6.49 5.63
N LEU A 61 -11.37 6.20 4.49
CA LEU A 61 -12.00 6.31 3.17
C LEU A 61 -13.16 5.32 2.97
N ILE A 62 -13.07 4.11 3.52
CA ILE A 62 -14.12 3.10 3.42
C ILE A 62 -15.32 3.47 4.30
N GLU A 63 -15.05 4.04 5.47
CA GLU A 63 -16.08 4.32 6.48
C GLU A 63 -16.79 5.68 6.25
N THR A 64 -16.20 6.56 5.44
CA THR A 64 -16.75 7.88 5.14
C THR A 64 -17.83 7.78 4.06
N PRO A 65 -19.09 8.22 4.33
CA PRO A 65 -20.12 8.30 3.30
C PRO A 65 -19.68 9.20 2.13
N ALA A 66 -19.86 8.72 0.90
CA ALA A 66 -19.58 9.49 -0.30
C ALA A 66 -20.85 9.64 -1.14
N ALA A 67 -20.98 10.76 -1.86
CA ALA A 67 -22.03 10.93 -2.85
C ALA A 67 -21.81 9.95 -4.02
N PRO A 68 -22.88 9.49 -4.68
CA PRO A 68 -22.77 8.71 -5.91
C PRO A 68 -21.88 9.43 -6.93
N ALA A 69 -20.97 8.69 -7.56
CA ALA A 69 -20.09 9.27 -8.56
C ALA A 69 -20.84 9.48 -9.88
N GLU A 70 -20.82 10.70 -10.41
CA GLU A 70 -21.42 11.04 -11.71
C GLU A 70 -20.44 10.93 -12.89
N ARG A 71 -19.15 10.71 -12.60
CA ARG A 71 -18.09 10.59 -13.60
C ARG A 71 -18.21 9.29 -14.40
N ASP A 72 -17.88 9.34 -15.69
CA ASP A 72 -17.77 8.15 -16.53
C ASP A 72 -16.62 7.26 -16.03
N PRO A 73 -16.89 5.99 -15.65
CA PRO A 73 -15.84 5.06 -15.20
C PRO A 73 -14.76 4.81 -16.26
N HIS A 74 -15.03 5.08 -17.54
CA HIS A 74 -14.10 4.84 -18.64
C HIS A 74 -13.21 6.04 -18.99
N GLU A 75 -13.53 7.25 -18.50
CA GLU A 75 -12.87 8.51 -18.87
C GLU A 75 -11.33 8.44 -18.76
N ARG A 76 -10.82 7.73 -17.74
CA ARG A 76 -9.39 7.68 -17.43
C ARG A 76 -8.68 6.39 -17.87
N ILE A 77 -9.35 5.45 -18.54
CA ILE A 77 -8.76 4.15 -18.90
C ILE A 77 -7.46 4.32 -19.68
N LEU A 78 -7.44 5.18 -20.71
CA LEU A 78 -6.25 5.39 -21.54
C LEU A 78 -5.09 5.98 -20.72
N SER A 79 -5.38 6.99 -19.89
CA SER A 79 -4.37 7.60 -19.01
C SER A 79 -3.81 6.60 -18.00
N LEU A 80 -4.67 5.78 -17.38
CA LEU A 80 -4.24 4.74 -16.46
C LEU A 80 -3.36 3.70 -17.16
N LYS A 81 -3.72 3.24 -18.36
CA LYS A 81 -2.88 2.32 -19.14
C LYS A 81 -1.52 2.92 -19.46
N GLN A 82 -1.49 4.18 -19.93
CA GLN A 82 -0.23 4.87 -20.22
C GLN A 82 0.66 5.01 -18.97
N ASN A 83 0.07 5.23 -17.79
CA ASN A 83 0.83 5.37 -16.55
C ASN A 83 1.30 4.02 -15.99
N PHE A 84 0.45 2.99 -16.00
CA PHE A 84 0.72 1.72 -15.33
C PHE A 84 1.43 0.69 -16.21
N LEU A 85 1.32 0.78 -17.54
CA LEU A 85 1.98 -0.14 -18.47
C LEU A 85 3.33 0.37 -18.96
N ASP A 86 3.65 1.66 -18.74
CA ASP A 86 4.96 2.22 -19.04
C ASP A 86 5.92 2.02 -17.85
N ILE A 87 6.69 0.93 -17.90
CA ILE A 87 7.69 0.59 -16.88
C ILE A 87 8.91 1.53 -16.87
N THR A 88 9.03 2.42 -17.87
CA THR A 88 10.11 3.42 -17.92
C THR A 88 9.74 4.71 -17.18
N LYS A 89 8.44 4.93 -16.98
CA LYS A 89 7.93 6.12 -16.30
C LYS A 89 8.36 6.14 -14.84
N ARG A 90 8.98 7.24 -14.42
CA ARG A 90 9.34 7.51 -13.02
C ARG A 90 8.48 8.66 -12.50
N MET A 91 7.90 8.49 -11.33
CA MET A 91 7.11 9.52 -10.64
C MET A 91 7.76 9.84 -9.31
N GLN A 92 7.79 11.13 -8.95
CA GLN A 92 8.23 11.54 -7.64
C GLN A 92 7.13 11.22 -6.63
N SER A 93 7.53 10.58 -5.53
CA SER A 93 6.62 10.29 -4.42
C SER A 93 6.16 11.60 -3.76
N PRO A 94 4.88 11.74 -3.39
CA PRO A 94 4.42 12.84 -2.55
C PRO A 94 5.19 12.90 -1.22
N GLU A 95 5.50 14.10 -0.74
CA GLU A 95 6.34 14.28 0.46
C GLU A 95 5.76 13.60 1.71
N PHE A 96 4.43 13.61 1.87
CA PHE A 96 3.78 13.08 3.07
C PHE A 96 3.90 11.56 3.25
N ILE A 97 4.16 10.81 2.18
CA ILE A 97 4.40 9.36 2.26
C ILE A 97 5.88 9.00 2.40
N VAL A 98 6.81 9.96 2.29
CA VAL A 98 8.24 9.69 2.51
C VAL A 98 8.46 9.30 3.99
N PRO A 99 9.16 8.19 4.28
CA PRO A 99 9.38 7.73 5.64
C PRO A 99 10.41 8.60 6.36
N GLU A 100 10.20 8.81 7.66
CA GLU A 100 11.11 9.55 8.52
C GLU A 100 12.45 8.79 8.68
N LYS A 101 13.57 9.52 8.86
CA LYS A 101 14.89 8.93 9.14
C LYS A 101 15.07 8.74 10.64
N MET A 102 14.46 7.68 11.18
CA MET A 102 14.51 7.33 12.60
C MET A 102 14.60 5.83 12.79
N TYR A 103 14.80 5.41 14.04
CA TYR A 103 14.67 4.02 14.45
C TYR A 103 13.19 3.65 14.55
N TYR A 104 12.81 2.50 14.02
CA TYR A 104 11.46 1.95 14.13
C TYR A 104 11.48 0.64 14.92
N ASP A 105 10.56 0.53 15.87
CA ASP A 105 10.24 -0.76 16.49
C ASP A 105 9.58 -1.68 15.46
N LYS A 106 10.13 -2.89 15.30
CA LYS A 106 9.72 -3.83 14.26
C LYS A 106 8.29 -4.32 14.46
N GLU A 107 7.99 -4.79 15.67
CA GLU A 107 6.71 -5.40 15.96
C GLU A 107 5.58 -4.36 15.98
N LEU A 108 5.85 -3.17 16.49
CA LEU A 108 4.92 -2.04 16.45
C LEU A 108 4.61 -1.67 14.99
N LEU A 109 5.62 -1.45 14.15
CA LEU A 109 5.40 -1.02 12.77
C LEU A 109 4.65 -2.07 11.94
N ILE A 110 4.95 -3.36 12.14
CA ILE A 110 4.22 -4.46 11.50
C ILE A 110 2.75 -4.48 11.95
N ARG A 111 2.49 -4.34 13.26
CA ARG A 111 1.12 -4.29 13.80
C ARG A 111 0.33 -3.10 13.27
N GLU A 112 0.95 -1.93 13.17
CA GLU A 112 0.33 -0.73 12.58
C GLU A 112 -0.04 -0.98 11.11
N PHE A 113 0.85 -1.61 10.34
CA PHE A 113 0.60 -1.97 8.95
C PHE A 113 -0.56 -2.96 8.78
N GLU A 114 -0.61 -4.02 9.59
CA GLU A 114 -1.72 -4.97 9.61
C GLU A 114 -3.04 -4.28 9.97
N THR A 115 -3.01 -3.40 10.97
CA THR A 115 -4.19 -2.63 11.44
C THR A 115 -4.74 -1.71 10.37
N ALA A 116 -3.87 -1.01 9.63
CA ALA A 116 -4.29 -0.09 8.57
C ALA A 116 -5.07 -0.78 7.43
N LEU A 117 -4.84 -2.07 7.21
CA LEU A 117 -5.46 -2.86 6.15
C LEU A 117 -6.67 -3.68 6.62
N ALA A 118 -6.86 -3.86 7.93
CA ALA A 118 -7.99 -4.58 8.50
C ALA A 118 -9.37 -4.12 7.97
N PRO A 119 -9.63 -2.81 7.72
CA PRO A 119 -10.91 -2.36 7.16
C PRO A 119 -11.26 -2.95 5.79
N LEU A 120 -10.27 -3.32 4.96
CA LEU A 120 -10.52 -3.97 3.66
C LEU A 120 -11.23 -5.32 3.79
N THR A 121 -11.13 -5.97 4.94
CA THR A 121 -11.84 -7.23 5.19
C THR A 121 -13.36 -7.05 5.25
N LYS A 122 -13.84 -5.85 5.61
CA LYS A 122 -15.27 -5.50 5.65
C LYS A 122 -15.90 -5.40 4.26
N LEU A 123 -15.08 -5.19 3.22
CA LEU A 123 -15.51 -5.07 1.83
C LEU A 123 -15.68 -6.42 1.12
N LYS A 124 -15.39 -7.54 1.79
CA LYS A 124 -15.50 -8.90 1.21
C LYS A 124 -16.94 -9.42 1.08
N THR A 125 -17.95 -8.62 1.44
CA THR A 125 -19.33 -9.08 1.67
C THR A 125 -20.42 -8.19 1.07
N VAL A 126 -20.14 -7.49 -0.04
CA VAL A 126 -21.18 -6.78 -0.81
C VAL A 126 -21.31 -7.37 -2.20
#